data_AF-A0A354K7K1-F1
#
_entry.id   AF-A0A354K7K1-F1
#
_cell.length_a   1.000
_cell.length_b   1.000
_cell.length_c   1.000
_cell.angle_alpha   90.00
_cell.angle_beta   90.00
_cell.angle_gamma   90.00
#
_symmetry.space_group_name_H-M   'P 1'
#
loop_
_entity.id
_entity.type
_entity.pdbx_description
1 polymer ?
#
loop_
_entity_poly.entity_id
_entity_poly.type
_entity_poly.pdbx_seq_one_letter_code
_entity_poly.pdbx_strand_id
1 'polypeptide(L)'
;MEYPATMGLSDIPAEVRELFCQEEREYLIAAGTGNVLTGCVLGAQGGFVLYAGERLFSAHLECLGFADPASGQQYAMPCRLCWFLTQHTADQRAENGRIGRAAVYRVRGCLSLSLRRQTESGTADGYAEFWVKEILADNVPDSFLQALIDAQFPMKEGIAEIDPAIQEIYGADLHEYLIAAGGEKRISGRVWPKLKCDPSIQANTVSIIGYTDLTTGEKSDSGTGLTWYLTEEENRRSNFMAHLESDVIYRIKGYPPLRPASETVEFMDGIFVREILERGVQNAYLQSVIDAFHRPAALHSDVLGELECNKFSAWITAKTVWAGKEVLCFIDGTAHDAASQIRIAEALVSESAAWEQTFRRGMAEHLLDTANKMLREHLEDEEETVFSMTAEDFLNQISIEDITVERGGRFHVMYFTDEEMLGETVPILLYGTLEKGVTEYEMEYQD
;
A
#
# COMPACT_ATOMS: atom_id res chain seq x y z
N MET A 1 -15.82 14.21 -9.09
CA MET A 1 -14.55 13.73 -9.64
C MET A 1 -14.81 13.48 -11.13
N GLU A 2 -14.13 14.17 -12.05
CA GLU A 2 -14.30 13.91 -13.48
C GLU A 2 -13.62 12.57 -13.81
N TYR A 3 -14.39 11.58 -14.26
CA TYR A 3 -13.81 10.32 -14.75
C TYR A 3 -13.04 10.61 -16.04
N PRO A 4 -11.81 10.10 -16.23
CA PRO A 4 -11.19 10.15 -17.54
C PRO A 4 -12.11 9.43 -18.55
N ALA A 5 -12.33 10.08 -19.68
CA ALA A 5 -13.42 9.77 -20.61
C ALA A 5 -13.33 8.41 -21.33
N THR A 6 -12.29 7.61 -21.13
CA THR A 6 -12.11 6.33 -21.82
C THR A 6 -11.27 5.37 -20.97
N MET A 7 -11.94 4.55 -20.17
CA MET A 7 -11.37 3.29 -19.66
C MET A 7 -12.21 2.18 -20.28
N GLY A 8 -11.85 1.70 -21.47
CA GLY A 8 -12.68 0.69 -22.12
C GLY A 8 -12.38 0.40 -23.58
N LEU A 9 -13.37 -0.23 -24.24
CA LEU A 9 -13.33 -0.68 -25.63
C LEU A 9 -12.95 0.41 -26.66
N SER A 10 -13.01 1.68 -26.29
CA SER A 10 -12.69 2.83 -27.14
C SER A 10 -11.22 2.88 -27.56
N ASP A 11 -10.32 2.32 -26.75
CA ASP A 11 -8.86 2.42 -26.92
C ASP A 11 -8.24 1.20 -27.64
N ILE A 12 -9.06 0.20 -28.00
CA ILE A 12 -8.62 -0.99 -28.73
C ILE A 12 -8.97 -0.89 -30.24
N PRO A 13 -8.18 -1.53 -31.13
CA PRO A 13 -8.47 -1.60 -32.56
C PRO A 13 -9.89 -2.13 -32.83
N ALA A 14 -10.53 -1.61 -33.88
CA ALA A 14 -11.92 -1.94 -34.22
C ALA A 14 -12.11 -3.45 -34.44
N GLU A 15 -11.10 -4.12 -34.99
CA GLU A 15 -11.08 -5.55 -35.28
C GLU A 15 -11.10 -6.40 -34.00
N VAL A 16 -10.56 -5.88 -32.89
CA VAL A 16 -10.63 -6.53 -31.57
C VAL A 16 -11.98 -6.22 -30.92
N ARG A 17 -12.50 -5.00 -31.09
CA ARG A 17 -13.80 -4.57 -30.55
C ARG A 17 -14.98 -5.41 -31.05
N GLU A 18 -14.97 -5.78 -32.34
CA GLU A 18 -16.00 -6.62 -32.96
C GLU A 18 -16.08 -8.04 -32.39
N LEU A 19 -15.04 -8.54 -31.70
CA LEU A 19 -15.03 -9.87 -31.09
C LEU A 19 -15.80 -9.94 -29.78
N PHE A 20 -15.77 -8.85 -29.01
CA PHE A 20 -16.32 -8.79 -27.65
C PHE A 20 -17.72 -8.15 -27.62
N CYS A 21 -18.16 -7.53 -28.71
CA CYS A 21 -19.37 -6.73 -28.73
C CYS A 21 -20.27 -7.01 -29.94
N GLN A 22 -21.49 -7.48 -29.68
CA GLN A 22 -22.55 -7.57 -30.70
C GLN A 22 -23.59 -6.45 -30.56
N GLU A 23 -23.80 -5.93 -29.35
CA GLU A 23 -24.75 -4.84 -29.09
C GLU A 23 -24.32 -4.03 -27.85
N GLU A 24 -24.19 -2.71 -28.00
CA GLU A 24 -23.84 -1.78 -26.93
C GLU A 24 -25.12 -1.30 -26.22
N ARG A 25 -25.17 -1.46 -24.89
CA ARG A 25 -26.32 -1.08 -24.06
C ARG A 25 -25.85 -0.48 -22.73
N GLU A 26 -26.79 0.12 -22.02
CA GLU A 26 -26.57 0.59 -20.66
C GLU A 26 -27.01 -0.45 -19.64
N TYR A 27 -26.23 -0.61 -18.57
CA TYR A 27 -26.53 -1.52 -17.47
C TYR A 27 -26.29 -0.83 -16.14
N LEU A 28 -27.07 -1.21 -15.13
CA LEU A 28 -26.74 -0.94 -13.73
C LEU A 28 -26.06 -2.19 -13.18
N ILE A 29 -24.91 -2.04 -12.53
CA ILE A 29 -24.10 -3.17 -12.05
C ILE A 29 -23.74 -2.94 -10.59
N ALA A 30 -23.99 -3.93 -9.74
CA ALA A 30 -23.62 -3.91 -8.33
C ALA A 30 -22.19 -4.42 -8.18
N ALA A 31 -21.24 -3.50 -7.99
CA ALA A 31 -19.87 -3.89 -7.68
C ALA A 31 -19.80 -4.57 -6.31
N GLY A 32 -19.13 -5.72 -6.26
CA GLY A 32 -18.86 -6.41 -5.00
C GLY A 32 -17.83 -5.67 -4.16
N THR A 33 -17.45 -6.29 -3.04
CA THR A 33 -16.34 -5.79 -2.23
C THR A 33 -14.99 -6.28 -2.73
N GLY A 34 -14.94 -7.25 -3.66
CA GLY A 34 -13.72 -7.93 -4.11
C GLY A 34 -12.69 -7.08 -4.87
N ASN A 35 -11.58 -7.71 -5.23
CA ASN A 35 -10.49 -7.07 -5.96
C ASN A 35 -10.82 -6.81 -7.42
N VAL A 36 -10.20 -5.74 -7.91
CA VAL A 36 -9.90 -5.62 -9.34
C VAL A 36 -8.74 -6.57 -9.65
N LEU A 37 -9.02 -7.57 -10.46
CA LEU A 37 -8.05 -8.56 -10.91
C LEU A 37 -7.56 -8.15 -12.30
N THR A 38 -6.24 -8.01 -12.46
CA THR A 38 -5.61 -7.72 -13.74
C THR A 38 -5.03 -8.99 -14.37
N GLY A 39 -5.30 -9.22 -15.65
CA GLY A 39 -4.78 -10.34 -16.41
C GLY A 39 -4.24 -9.91 -17.78
N CYS A 40 -3.35 -10.72 -18.34
CA CYS A 40 -2.92 -10.58 -19.74
C CYS A 40 -3.80 -11.47 -20.61
N VAL A 41 -4.38 -10.91 -21.68
CA VAL A 41 -5.12 -11.69 -22.67
C VAL A 41 -4.11 -12.29 -23.65
N LEU A 42 -3.66 -13.53 -23.40
CA LEU A 42 -2.84 -14.29 -24.34
C LEU A 42 -3.74 -15.14 -25.24
N GLY A 43 -3.89 -14.75 -26.50
CA GLY A 43 -4.58 -15.55 -27.51
C GLY A 43 -3.66 -16.58 -28.14
N ALA A 44 -3.82 -17.86 -27.81
CA ALA A 44 -3.52 -18.96 -28.74
C ALA A 44 -4.17 -20.28 -28.29
N GLN A 45 -5.24 -20.69 -28.98
CA GLN A 45 -5.52 -22.03 -29.53
C GLN A 45 -7.03 -22.30 -29.60
N GLY A 46 -7.59 -22.16 -30.81
CA GLY A 46 -9.00 -22.44 -31.08
C GLY A 46 -9.61 -21.84 -32.36
N GLY A 47 -8.81 -21.24 -33.26
CA GLY A 47 -9.29 -20.88 -34.60
C GLY A 47 -9.44 -19.39 -34.93
N PHE A 48 -9.04 -18.47 -34.05
CA PHE A 48 -8.96 -17.04 -34.38
C PHE A 48 -7.61 -16.48 -33.90
N VAL A 49 -6.80 -15.99 -34.84
CA VAL A 49 -5.62 -15.17 -34.55
C VAL A 49 -6.08 -13.73 -34.62
N LEU A 50 -6.15 -13.04 -33.49
CA LEU A 50 -6.42 -11.60 -33.46
C LEU A 50 -5.25 -10.92 -32.78
N TYR A 51 -4.53 -10.17 -33.61
CA TYR A 51 -3.43 -9.27 -33.31
C TYR A 51 -2.04 -9.90 -33.09
N ALA A 52 -1.15 -9.64 -34.06
CA ALA A 52 0.30 -9.77 -33.92
C ALA A 52 0.87 -8.39 -33.57
N GLY A 53 0.72 -7.99 -32.31
CA GLY A 53 1.13 -6.70 -31.77
C GLY A 53 0.80 -6.63 -30.28
N GLU A 54 1.52 -5.78 -29.54
CA GLU A 54 1.55 -5.50 -28.08
C GLU A 54 0.54 -6.19 -27.13
N ARG A 55 1.01 -6.58 -25.94
CA ARG A 55 0.22 -7.27 -24.89
C ARG A 55 -1.02 -6.45 -24.52
N LEU A 56 -2.21 -6.98 -24.77
CA LEU A 56 -3.46 -6.40 -24.28
C LEU A 56 -3.71 -6.86 -22.85
N PHE A 57 -3.68 -5.91 -21.91
CA PHE A 57 -4.03 -6.14 -20.53
C PHE A 57 -5.51 -5.83 -20.31
N SER A 58 -6.17 -6.66 -19.52
CA SER A 58 -7.53 -6.40 -19.06
C SER A 58 -7.58 -6.43 -17.54
N ALA A 59 -8.52 -5.67 -17.00
CA ALA A 59 -8.88 -5.72 -15.60
C ALA A 59 -10.35 -6.12 -15.48
N HIS A 60 -10.68 -6.80 -14.39
CA HIS A 60 -12.04 -7.14 -14.07
C HIS A 60 -12.35 -6.96 -12.59
N LEU A 61 -13.56 -6.51 -12.30
CA LEU A 61 -14.12 -6.40 -10.96
C LEU A 61 -15.25 -7.40 -10.80
N GLU A 62 -15.21 -8.21 -9.75
CA GLU A 62 -16.31 -9.11 -9.41
C GLU A 62 -17.51 -8.32 -8.88
N CYS A 63 -18.67 -8.63 -9.44
CA CYS A 63 -19.94 -7.95 -9.22
C CYS A 63 -20.99 -8.98 -8.77
N LEU A 64 -21.99 -8.49 -8.03
CA LEU A 64 -22.98 -9.32 -7.33
C LEU A 64 -24.23 -9.56 -8.18
N GLY A 65 -24.46 -8.69 -9.16
CA GLY A 65 -25.65 -8.67 -9.97
C GLY A 65 -25.72 -7.42 -10.83
N PHE A 66 -26.74 -7.38 -11.69
CA PHE A 66 -26.96 -6.29 -12.62
C PHE A 66 -28.44 -6.11 -12.93
N ALA A 67 -28.79 -4.95 -13.45
CA ALA A 67 -30.10 -4.63 -14.00
C ALA A 67 -29.95 -4.02 -15.39
N ASP A 68 -30.90 -4.34 -16.27
CA ASP A 68 -31.04 -3.71 -17.58
C ASP A 68 -32.14 -2.64 -17.50
N PRO A 69 -31.80 -1.34 -17.51
CA PRO A 69 -32.78 -0.26 -17.43
C PRO A 69 -33.78 -0.24 -18.59
N ALA A 70 -33.42 -0.77 -19.76
CA ALA A 70 -34.29 -0.74 -20.93
C ALA A 70 -35.40 -1.79 -20.85
N SER A 71 -35.10 -2.98 -20.31
CA SER A 71 -36.09 -4.05 -20.13
C SER A 71 -36.70 -4.09 -18.73
N GLY A 72 -36.08 -3.44 -17.74
CA GLY A 72 -36.46 -3.53 -16.33
C GLY A 72 -36.07 -4.86 -15.67
N GLN A 73 -35.32 -5.71 -16.35
CA GLN A 73 -34.90 -7.01 -15.82
C GLN A 73 -33.78 -6.85 -14.79
N GLN A 74 -33.83 -7.67 -13.75
CA GLN A 74 -32.90 -7.65 -12.61
C GLN A 74 -32.34 -9.05 -12.36
N TYR A 75 -31.04 -9.15 -12.11
CA TYR A 75 -30.33 -10.41 -11.98
C TYR A 75 -29.43 -10.39 -10.74
N ALA A 76 -29.72 -11.29 -9.79
CA ALA A 76 -28.88 -11.54 -8.62
C ALA A 76 -27.96 -12.74 -8.91
N MET A 77 -26.94 -12.52 -9.74
CA MET A 77 -25.97 -13.55 -10.08
C MET A 77 -24.57 -12.95 -10.21
N PRO A 78 -23.51 -13.72 -9.86
CA PRO A 78 -22.15 -13.29 -10.04
C PRO A 78 -21.87 -12.86 -11.49
N CYS A 79 -21.33 -11.65 -11.66
CA CYS A 79 -20.97 -11.08 -12.95
C CYS A 79 -19.71 -10.23 -12.84
N ARG A 80 -19.09 -9.87 -13.96
CA ARG A 80 -17.81 -9.14 -13.98
C ARG A 80 -17.99 -7.86 -14.74
N LEU A 81 -17.44 -6.80 -14.19
CA LEU A 81 -17.19 -5.58 -14.92
C LEU A 81 -15.77 -5.65 -15.48
N CYS A 82 -15.62 -5.65 -16.80
CA CYS A 82 -14.34 -5.84 -17.50
C CYS A 82 -13.96 -4.58 -18.29
N TRP A 83 -12.69 -4.22 -18.30
CA TRP A 83 -12.16 -3.15 -19.16
C TRP A 83 -10.72 -3.44 -19.59
N PHE A 84 -10.29 -2.79 -20.66
CA PHE A 84 -8.91 -2.87 -21.14
C PHE A 84 -8.05 -1.80 -20.47
N LEU A 85 -6.78 -2.15 -20.22
CA LEU A 85 -5.77 -1.25 -19.69
C LEU A 85 -4.85 -0.80 -20.81
N THR A 86 -4.44 0.47 -20.80
CA THR A 86 -3.33 0.92 -21.65
C THR A 86 -2.00 0.35 -21.12
N GLN A 87 -0.97 0.27 -21.96
CA GLN A 87 0.36 -0.17 -21.53
C GLN A 87 0.89 0.68 -20.36
N HIS A 88 0.70 2.00 -20.42
CA HIS A 88 1.06 2.93 -19.33
C HIS A 88 0.31 2.62 -18.02
N THR A 89 -0.99 2.36 -18.11
CA THR A 89 -1.81 2.01 -16.94
C THR A 89 -1.43 0.64 -16.35
N ALA A 90 -1.12 -0.33 -17.21
CA ALA A 90 -0.69 -1.66 -16.81
C ALA A 90 0.66 -1.62 -16.06
N ASP A 91 1.59 -0.79 -16.52
CA ASP A 91 2.93 -0.64 -15.93
C ASP A 91 2.87 0.08 -14.57
N GLN A 92 1.94 1.02 -14.37
CA GLN A 92 1.84 1.75 -13.11
C GLN A 92 1.13 1.00 -11.97
N ARG A 93 0.35 -0.06 -12.24
CA ARG A 93 -0.53 -0.79 -11.27
C ARG A 93 -1.47 0.08 -10.42
N ALA A 94 -1.39 1.41 -10.52
CA ALA A 94 -1.96 2.40 -9.61
C ALA A 94 -3.39 2.83 -9.98
N GLU A 95 -3.80 2.71 -11.25
CA GLU A 95 -5.14 3.15 -11.66
C GLU A 95 -6.25 2.13 -11.36
N ASN A 96 -5.91 0.93 -10.86
CA ASN A 96 -6.88 -0.10 -10.44
C ASN A 96 -7.75 0.32 -9.25
N GLY A 97 -7.40 1.41 -8.56
CA GLY A 97 -8.15 1.95 -7.40
C GLY A 97 -9.30 2.91 -7.75
N ARG A 98 -9.56 3.22 -9.04
CA ARG A 98 -10.54 4.24 -9.44
C ARG A 98 -11.99 3.77 -9.49
N ILE A 99 -12.26 2.48 -9.50
CA ILE A 99 -13.63 1.93 -9.37
C ILE A 99 -13.83 1.62 -7.89
N GLY A 100 -14.59 2.47 -7.20
CA GLY A 100 -15.05 2.24 -5.82
C GLY A 100 -15.80 0.92 -5.66
N ARG A 101 -15.75 0.36 -4.46
CA ARG A 101 -16.34 -0.95 -4.16
C ARG A 101 -17.71 -0.77 -3.51
N ALA A 102 -18.48 -1.86 -3.47
CA ALA A 102 -19.79 -1.85 -2.81
C ALA A 102 -20.67 -0.67 -3.28
N ALA A 103 -20.68 -0.45 -4.60
CA ALA A 103 -21.36 0.68 -5.24
C ALA A 103 -22.13 0.19 -6.48
N VAL A 104 -23.19 0.92 -6.83
CA VAL A 104 -23.95 0.67 -8.05
C VAL A 104 -23.44 1.59 -9.16
N TYR A 105 -22.97 0.98 -10.25
CA TYR A 105 -22.48 1.70 -11.42
C TYR A 105 -23.51 1.70 -12.52
N ARG A 106 -23.71 2.83 -13.19
CA ARG A 106 -24.33 2.88 -14.51
C ARG A 106 -23.22 2.89 -15.54
N VAL A 107 -23.19 1.86 -16.38
CA VAL A 107 -22.16 1.71 -17.42
C VAL A 107 -22.79 1.58 -18.78
N ARG A 108 -22.05 2.01 -19.80
CA ARG A 108 -22.32 1.70 -21.20
C ARG A 108 -21.28 0.71 -21.68
N GLY A 109 -21.73 -0.40 -22.24
CA GLY A 109 -20.84 -1.48 -22.65
C GLY A 109 -21.58 -2.62 -23.32
N CYS A 110 -20.89 -3.74 -23.46
CA CYS A 110 -21.43 -4.93 -24.13
C CYS A 110 -21.46 -6.10 -23.14
N LEU A 111 -22.61 -6.76 -23.05
CA LEU A 111 -22.76 -7.98 -22.28
C LEU A 111 -22.29 -9.17 -23.12
N SER A 112 -21.23 -9.82 -22.67
CA SER A 112 -20.81 -11.13 -23.16
C SER A 112 -21.27 -12.20 -22.16
N LEU A 113 -22.10 -13.13 -22.64
CA LEU A 113 -22.42 -14.33 -21.88
C LEU A 113 -21.38 -15.39 -22.23
N SER A 114 -20.42 -15.61 -21.32
CA SER A 114 -19.45 -16.68 -21.48
C SER A 114 -20.13 -18.04 -21.27
N LEU A 115 -20.43 -18.75 -22.37
CA LEU A 115 -20.86 -20.16 -22.36
C LEU A 115 -19.61 -21.05 -22.21
N ARG A 116 -19.52 -21.85 -21.13
CA ARG A 116 -18.33 -22.67 -20.80
C ARG A 116 -17.99 -23.72 -21.86
N ARG A 117 -16.67 -23.98 -22.03
CA ARG A 117 -16.12 -25.33 -22.29
C ARG A 117 -16.27 -26.16 -21.02
N GLN A 118 -16.81 -27.38 -21.13
CA GLN A 118 -16.82 -28.36 -20.05
C GLN A 118 -15.39 -28.67 -19.57
N THR A 119 -15.14 -28.56 -18.27
CA THR A 119 -14.00 -29.20 -17.62
C THR A 119 -14.45 -30.53 -17.01
N GLU A 120 -13.54 -31.50 -16.94
CA GLU A 120 -13.80 -32.89 -16.49
C GLU A 120 -14.38 -33.00 -15.06
N SER A 121 -14.36 -31.93 -14.28
CA SER A 121 -14.90 -31.84 -12.91
C SER A 121 -16.40 -31.55 -12.81
N GLY A 122 -17.12 -31.32 -13.90
CA GLY A 122 -18.59 -31.34 -13.94
C GLY A 122 -19.35 -30.19 -13.26
N THR A 123 -18.70 -29.18 -12.69
CA THR A 123 -19.39 -27.96 -12.22
C THR A 123 -19.48 -26.93 -13.35
N ALA A 124 -20.68 -26.39 -13.58
CA ALA A 124 -20.98 -25.46 -14.65
C ALA A 124 -21.62 -24.17 -14.10
N ASP A 125 -20.80 -23.24 -13.60
CA ASP A 125 -21.28 -21.89 -13.26
C ASP A 125 -21.03 -20.96 -14.44
N GLY A 126 -22.10 -20.61 -15.17
CA GLY A 126 -22.05 -19.56 -16.19
C GLY A 126 -21.87 -18.19 -15.54
N TYR A 127 -21.12 -17.30 -16.19
CA TYR A 127 -20.78 -15.99 -15.65
C TYR A 127 -20.99 -14.90 -16.70
N ALA A 128 -21.66 -13.80 -16.33
CA ALA A 128 -21.89 -12.66 -17.20
C ALA A 128 -20.70 -11.69 -17.16
N GLU A 129 -20.16 -11.30 -18.31
CA GLU A 129 -19.06 -10.35 -18.41
C GLU A 129 -19.52 -9.08 -19.14
N PHE A 130 -19.35 -7.93 -18.48
CA PHE A 130 -19.72 -6.62 -19.00
C PHE A 130 -18.46 -5.89 -19.43
N TRP A 131 -18.22 -5.82 -20.73
CA TRP A 131 -17.11 -5.07 -21.29
C TRP A 131 -17.47 -3.60 -21.37
N VAL A 132 -16.92 -2.82 -20.44
CA VAL A 132 -17.19 -1.40 -20.28
C VAL A 132 -16.53 -0.62 -21.40
N LYS A 133 -17.31 0.29 -21.98
CA LYS A 133 -16.83 1.34 -22.86
C LYS A 133 -16.74 2.67 -22.10
N GLU A 134 -17.72 2.94 -21.26
CA GLU A 134 -17.86 4.18 -20.50
C GLU A 134 -18.58 3.93 -19.17
N ILE A 135 -18.07 4.51 -18.07
CA ILE A 135 -18.78 4.60 -16.79
C ILE A 135 -19.56 5.91 -16.82
N LEU A 136 -20.89 5.82 -16.82
CA LEU A 136 -21.79 6.97 -16.94
C LEU A 136 -22.05 7.64 -15.58
N ALA A 137 -22.11 6.84 -14.51
CA ALA A 137 -22.26 7.30 -13.14
C ALA A 137 -21.85 6.20 -12.14
N ASP A 138 -21.42 6.60 -10.95
CA ASP A 138 -21.30 5.74 -9.78
C ASP A 138 -22.37 6.06 -8.73
N ASN A 139 -22.44 5.23 -7.68
CA ASN A 139 -23.37 5.39 -6.55
C ASN A 139 -24.83 5.63 -6.98
N VAL A 140 -25.25 4.96 -8.06
CA VAL A 140 -26.57 5.15 -8.64
C VAL A 140 -27.63 4.55 -7.71
N PRO A 141 -28.66 5.31 -7.30
CA PRO A 141 -29.70 4.77 -6.44
C PRO A 141 -30.48 3.64 -7.13
N ASP A 142 -30.30 2.40 -6.67
CA ASP A 142 -31.11 1.25 -7.07
C ASP A 142 -31.29 0.31 -5.87
N SER A 143 -32.54 0.15 -5.41
CA SER A 143 -32.82 -0.60 -4.18
C SER A 143 -32.52 -2.10 -4.30
N PHE A 144 -32.64 -2.68 -5.49
CA PHE A 144 -32.37 -4.11 -5.70
C PHE A 144 -30.87 -4.38 -5.64
N LEU A 145 -30.09 -3.62 -6.40
CA LEU A 145 -28.64 -3.74 -6.45
C LEU A 145 -28.00 -3.33 -5.13
N GLN A 146 -28.53 -2.32 -4.45
CA GLN A 146 -28.09 -1.96 -3.10
C GLN A 146 -28.34 -3.08 -2.10
N ALA A 147 -29.49 -3.77 -2.17
CA ALA A 147 -29.76 -4.90 -1.29
C ALA A 147 -28.77 -6.07 -1.49
N LEU A 148 -28.26 -6.27 -2.71
CA LEU A 148 -27.20 -7.25 -2.96
C LEU A 148 -25.89 -6.84 -2.29
N ILE A 149 -25.55 -5.55 -2.32
CA ILE A 149 -24.36 -5.01 -1.66
C ILE A 149 -24.48 -5.13 -0.15
N ASP A 150 -25.62 -4.72 0.42
CA ASP A 150 -25.89 -4.75 1.86
C ASP A 150 -25.90 -6.18 2.41
N ALA A 151 -26.33 -7.16 1.60
CA ALA A 151 -26.30 -8.58 1.96
C ALA A 151 -24.89 -9.16 2.15
N GLN A 152 -23.83 -8.43 1.78
CA GLN A 152 -22.44 -8.80 2.08
C GLN A 152 -22.06 -8.51 3.54
N PHE A 153 -22.90 -7.79 4.29
CA PHE A 153 -22.64 -7.40 5.67
C PHE A 153 -23.52 -8.18 6.67
N PRO A 154 -23.02 -8.49 7.89
CA PRO A 154 -21.68 -8.20 8.38
C PRO A 154 -20.62 -9.07 7.68
N MET A 155 -19.55 -8.42 7.23
CA MET A 155 -18.41 -9.09 6.65
C MET A 155 -17.50 -9.55 7.78
N LYS A 156 -17.11 -10.82 7.75
CA LYS A 156 -16.09 -11.36 8.66
C LYS A 156 -14.75 -11.25 7.96
N GLU A 157 -13.85 -10.51 8.56
CA GLU A 157 -12.47 -10.37 8.09
C GLU A 157 -11.59 -11.32 8.89
N GLY A 158 -10.79 -12.11 8.19
CA GLY A 158 -9.80 -12.93 8.85
C GLY A 158 -10.30 -14.13 9.67
N ILE A 159 -9.39 -14.68 10.48
CA ILE A 159 -9.70 -15.80 11.37
C ILE A 159 -10.61 -15.31 12.50
N ALA A 160 -11.76 -15.97 12.67
CA ALA A 160 -12.83 -15.53 13.58
C ALA A 160 -12.50 -15.58 15.08
N GLU A 161 -11.36 -16.17 15.46
CA GLU A 161 -10.90 -16.31 16.84
C GLU A 161 -9.50 -15.73 17.02
N ILE A 162 -9.36 -14.88 18.04
CA ILE A 162 -8.09 -14.33 18.51
C ILE A 162 -7.25 -15.47 19.10
N ASP A 163 -6.00 -15.60 18.65
CA ASP A 163 -5.01 -16.50 19.27
C ASP A 163 -4.86 -16.09 20.75
N PRO A 164 -4.96 -17.02 21.72
CA PRO A 164 -4.75 -16.69 23.12
C PRO A 164 -3.48 -15.88 23.40
N ALA A 165 -2.42 -16.04 22.59
CA ALA A 165 -1.17 -15.30 22.69
C ALA A 165 -1.32 -13.77 22.48
N ILE A 166 -2.35 -13.30 21.78
CA ILE A 166 -2.60 -11.87 21.56
C ILE A 166 -3.63 -11.25 22.51
N GLN A 167 -4.22 -12.04 23.42
CA GLN A 167 -5.05 -11.52 24.52
C GLN A 167 -4.25 -10.70 25.55
N GLU A 168 -2.91 -10.73 25.48
CA GLU A 168 -2.04 -9.82 26.24
C GLU A 168 -1.96 -8.42 25.62
N ILE A 169 -2.37 -8.27 24.36
CA ILE A 169 -2.33 -7.03 23.57
C ILE A 169 -3.73 -6.43 23.44
N TYR A 170 -4.77 -7.24 23.31
CA TYR A 170 -6.15 -6.80 23.10
C TYR A 170 -7.09 -7.21 24.23
N GLY A 171 -8.09 -6.36 24.49
CA GLY A 171 -9.11 -6.62 25.49
C GLY A 171 -9.94 -7.85 25.14
N ALA A 172 -10.54 -8.48 26.16
CA ALA A 172 -11.36 -9.68 25.98
C ALA A 172 -12.76 -9.37 25.42
N ASP A 173 -13.25 -8.15 25.61
CA ASP A 173 -14.60 -7.74 25.26
C ASP A 173 -14.62 -7.05 23.88
N LEU A 174 -15.60 -7.42 23.06
CA LEU A 174 -15.83 -6.77 21.78
C LEU A 174 -16.46 -5.40 22.00
N HIS A 175 -15.85 -4.40 21.38
CA HIS A 175 -16.40 -3.06 21.27
C HIS A 175 -16.96 -2.85 19.86
N GLU A 176 -17.92 -1.94 19.75
CA GLU A 176 -18.42 -1.45 18.47
C GLU A 176 -17.81 -0.08 18.19
N TYR A 177 -17.29 0.13 16.98
CA TYR A 177 -16.63 1.39 16.61
C TYR A 177 -17.23 1.96 15.34
N LEU A 178 -17.17 3.28 15.22
CA LEU A 178 -17.08 3.95 13.93
C LEU A 178 -15.61 4.27 13.66
N ILE A 179 -15.10 3.89 12.50
CA ILE A 179 -13.70 4.14 12.09
C ILE A 179 -13.68 4.86 10.75
N ALA A 180 -12.79 5.83 10.59
CA ALA A 180 -12.49 6.45 9.30
C ALA A 180 -11.27 5.76 8.70
N ALA A 181 -11.44 5.06 7.57
CA ALA A 181 -10.35 4.33 6.94
C ALA A 181 -9.34 5.27 6.28
N GLY A 182 -8.04 5.02 6.47
CA GLY A 182 -6.97 5.81 5.85
C GLY A 182 -6.51 5.28 4.48
N GLY A 183 -6.73 3.99 4.20
CA GLY A 183 -6.38 3.34 2.93
C GLY A 183 -4.89 3.05 2.74
N GLU A 184 -4.00 3.62 3.56
CA GLU A 184 -2.58 3.26 3.57
C GLU A 184 -2.36 1.90 4.26
N LYS A 185 -1.60 1.02 3.59
CA LYS A 185 -1.29 -0.32 4.11
C LYS A 185 -0.05 -0.24 4.98
N ARG A 186 -0.12 -0.76 6.20
CA ARG A 186 0.97 -0.68 7.19
C ARG A 186 1.73 -1.98 7.39
N ILE A 187 1.79 -2.86 6.38
CA ILE A 187 2.56 -4.14 6.33
C ILE A 187 1.69 -5.40 6.47
N SER A 188 1.98 -6.39 5.62
CA SER A 188 1.61 -7.80 5.78
C SER A 188 2.84 -8.58 6.19
N GLY A 189 2.83 -9.23 7.36
CA GLY A 189 4.00 -9.95 7.87
C GLY A 189 3.64 -11.11 8.79
N ARG A 190 4.60 -12.02 9.02
CA ARG A 190 4.47 -13.04 10.07
C ARG A 190 4.40 -12.35 11.41
N VAL A 191 3.47 -12.76 12.27
CA VAL A 191 3.44 -12.30 13.66
C VAL A 191 4.76 -12.75 14.31
N TRP A 192 5.57 -11.80 14.78
CA TRP A 192 6.98 -11.98 15.11
C TRP A 192 7.23 -12.99 16.26
N PRO A 193 8.43 -13.61 16.32
CA PRO A 193 8.83 -14.63 17.30
C PRO A 193 8.83 -14.20 18.79
N LYS A 194 8.61 -12.91 19.10
CA LYS A 194 8.45 -12.43 20.50
C LYS A 194 7.07 -12.76 21.08
N LEU A 195 6.06 -12.92 20.23
CA LEU A 195 4.75 -13.44 20.62
C LEU A 195 4.80 -14.97 20.46
N LYS A 196 4.31 -15.71 21.46
CA LYS A 196 4.18 -17.18 21.40
C LYS A 196 2.99 -17.60 20.51
N CYS A 197 2.75 -16.89 19.42
CA CYS A 197 1.74 -17.21 18.43
C CYS A 197 2.24 -18.29 17.48
N ASP A 198 1.32 -18.96 16.79
CA ASP A 198 1.69 -19.87 15.71
C ASP A 198 2.44 -19.10 14.59
N PRO A 199 3.67 -19.49 14.24
CA PRO A 199 4.49 -18.79 13.24
C PRO A 199 3.93 -18.86 11.81
N SER A 200 2.88 -19.65 11.57
CA SER A 200 2.12 -19.69 10.32
C SER A 200 1.05 -18.59 10.23
N ILE A 201 0.66 -17.97 11.35
CA ILE A 201 -0.34 -16.91 11.37
C ILE A 201 0.29 -15.63 10.81
N GLN A 202 -0.35 -15.11 9.78
CA GLN A 202 -0.05 -13.80 9.23
C GLN A 202 -1.11 -12.80 9.70
N ALA A 203 -0.67 -11.61 10.03
CA ALA A 203 -1.55 -10.48 10.31
C ALA A 203 -1.44 -9.44 9.20
N ASN A 204 -2.52 -8.71 9.00
CA ASN A 204 -2.50 -7.49 8.21
C ASN A 204 -2.99 -6.31 9.05
N THR A 205 -2.41 -5.15 8.79
CA THR A 205 -2.75 -3.90 9.45
C THR A 205 -2.96 -2.80 8.41
N VAL A 206 -4.04 -2.03 8.57
CA VAL A 206 -4.30 -0.82 7.78
C VAL A 206 -4.38 0.39 8.67
N SER A 207 -3.96 1.54 8.16
CA SER A 207 -4.11 2.79 8.87
C SER A 207 -5.58 3.22 8.89
N ILE A 208 -6.06 3.65 10.05
CA ILE A 208 -7.29 4.45 10.20
C ILE A 208 -6.92 5.87 10.59
N ILE A 209 -7.71 6.83 10.13
CA ILE A 209 -7.51 8.27 10.39
C ILE A 209 -7.95 8.64 11.81
N GLY A 210 -8.99 8.00 12.29
CA GLY A 210 -9.54 8.20 13.63
C GLY A 210 -10.74 7.30 13.87
N TYR A 211 -11.28 7.32 15.10
CA TYR A 211 -12.40 6.47 15.49
C TYR A 211 -13.30 7.10 16.55
N THR A 212 -14.49 6.52 16.69
CA THR A 212 -15.37 6.68 17.85
C THR A 212 -15.71 5.29 18.36
N ASP A 213 -15.34 4.98 19.59
CA ASP A 213 -15.78 3.78 20.28
C ASP A 213 -17.22 4.01 20.76
N LEU A 214 -18.17 3.26 20.20
CA LEU A 214 -19.58 3.36 20.53
C LEU A 214 -19.93 2.65 21.85
N THR A 215 -19.06 1.75 22.31
CA THR A 215 -19.22 1.06 23.59
C THR A 215 -18.84 1.98 24.75
N THR A 216 -17.72 2.69 24.65
CA THR A 216 -17.20 3.56 25.73
C THR A 216 -17.56 5.04 25.54
N GLY A 217 -17.85 5.46 24.31
CA GLY A 217 -18.02 6.86 23.92
C GLY A 217 -16.71 7.60 23.63
N GLU A 218 -15.57 6.93 23.70
CA GLU A 218 -14.25 7.50 23.42
C GLU A 218 -14.15 7.94 21.95
N LYS A 219 -13.42 9.03 21.71
CA LYS A 219 -13.16 9.59 20.39
C LYS A 219 -11.68 9.85 20.23
N SER A 220 -11.15 9.50 19.06
CA SER A 220 -9.77 9.75 18.69
C SER A 220 -9.70 10.38 17.30
N ASP A 221 -8.85 11.38 17.15
CA ASP A 221 -8.47 12.04 15.90
C ASP A 221 -7.01 11.75 15.51
N SER A 222 -6.35 10.85 16.24
CA SER A 222 -5.00 10.38 15.98
C SER A 222 -5.05 9.08 15.19
N GLY A 223 -4.28 8.99 14.11
CA GLY A 223 -4.21 7.78 13.31
C GLY A 223 -3.70 6.57 14.12
N THR A 224 -4.28 5.40 13.87
CA THR A 224 -3.88 4.13 14.50
C THR A 224 -4.07 2.96 13.52
N GLY A 225 -3.67 1.75 13.91
CA GLY A 225 -3.87 0.54 13.13
C GLY A 225 -5.27 -0.07 13.29
N LEU A 226 -5.72 -0.76 12.25
CA LEU A 226 -6.80 -1.73 12.28
C LEU A 226 -6.24 -3.07 11.81
N THR A 227 -6.19 -4.05 12.71
CA THR A 227 -5.45 -5.31 12.53
C THR A 227 -6.38 -6.52 12.51
N TRP A 228 -6.06 -7.52 11.69
CA TRP A 228 -6.70 -8.85 11.74
C TRP A 228 -5.74 -9.94 11.28
N TYR A 229 -6.10 -11.19 11.58
CA TYR A 229 -5.39 -12.37 11.10
C TYR A 229 -5.92 -12.84 9.76
N LEU A 230 -5.01 -13.18 8.86
CA LEU A 230 -5.38 -13.70 7.55
C LEU A 230 -5.75 -15.18 7.65
N THR A 231 -6.86 -15.54 7.02
CA THR A 231 -7.19 -16.93 6.69
C THR A 231 -6.24 -17.48 5.63
N GLU A 232 -6.15 -18.80 5.53
CA GLU A 232 -5.35 -19.45 4.49
C GLU A 232 -5.81 -19.05 3.07
N GLU A 233 -7.11 -18.80 2.88
CA GLU A 233 -7.67 -18.36 1.59
C GLU A 233 -7.25 -16.94 1.23
N GLU A 234 -7.35 -15.99 2.18
CA GLU A 234 -6.91 -14.61 1.99
C GLU A 234 -5.41 -14.55 1.68
N ASN A 235 -4.61 -15.34 2.39
CA ASN A 235 -3.18 -15.46 2.18
C ASN A 235 -2.85 -16.04 0.79
N ARG A 236 -3.51 -17.15 0.39
CA ARG A 236 -3.28 -17.80 -0.91
C ARG A 236 -3.64 -16.90 -2.09
N ARG A 237 -4.71 -16.10 -1.95
CA ARG A 237 -5.13 -15.16 -3.01
C ARG A 237 -4.24 -13.92 -3.08
N SER A 238 -3.28 -13.78 -2.15
CA SER A 238 -2.60 -12.50 -1.88
C SER A 238 -3.62 -11.36 -1.73
N ASN A 239 -4.84 -11.71 -1.32
CA ASN A 239 -5.92 -10.77 -1.11
C ASN A 239 -5.88 -10.35 0.34
N PHE A 240 -4.83 -9.60 0.67
CA PHE A 240 -4.49 -9.30 2.04
C PHE A 240 -5.47 -8.34 2.71
N MET A 241 -6.49 -7.83 2.03
CA MET A 241 -7.23 -6.67 2.50
C MET A 241 -8.73 -6.89 2.65
N ALA A 242 -9.20 -6.63 3.87
CA ALA A 242 -10.38 -5.82 4.11
C ALA A 242 -10.30 -4.58 3.22
N HIS A 243 -11.20 -4.54 2.26
CA HIS A 243 -11.23 -3.56 1.20
C HIS A 243 -11.76 -2.20 1.66
N LEU A 244 -11.17 -1.67 2.74
CA LEU A 244 -11.52 -0.38 3.29
C LEU A 244 -11.06 0.72 2.34
N GLU A 245 -12.03 1.41 1.76
CA GLU A 245 -11.79 2.57 0.93
C GLU A 245 -11.34 3.74 1.81
N SER A 246 -10.30 4.44 1.38
CA SER A 246 -9.82 5.65 2.06
C SER A 246 -10.97 6.65 2.19
N ASP A 247 -11.02 7.35 3.32
CA ASP A 247 -12.03 8.36 3.65
C ASP A 247 -13.46 7.85 3.80
N VAL A 248 -13.66 6.53 3.81
CA VAL A 248 -14.96 5.92 4.10
C VAL A 248 -15.05 5.57 5.58
N ILE A 249 -16.19 5.91 6.17
CA ILE A 249 -16.50 5.59 7.57
C ILE A 249 -17.21 4.25 7.65
N TYR A 250 -16.67 3.34 8.45
CA TYR A 250 -17.21 2.01 8.66
C TYR A 250 -17.69 1.85 10.10
N ARG A 251 -18.76 1.07 10.30
CA ARG A 251 -19.16 0.54 11.60
C ARG A 251 -18.61 -0.86 11.73
N ILE A 252 -17.83 -1.12 12.78
CA ILE A 252 -17.13 -2.39 12.97
C ILE A 252 -17.33 -2.93 14.38
N LYS A 253 -17.07 -4.23 14.56
CA LYS A 253 -16.77 -4.81 15.87
C LYS A 253 -15.31 -5.22 15.92
N GLY A 254 -14.66 -4.88 17.03
CA GLY A 254 -13.28 -5.23 17.25
C GLY A 254 -12.91 -5.23 18.72
N TYR A 255 -11.73 -5.73 19.02
CA TYR A 255 -11.19 -5.73 20.36
C TYR A 255 -10.32 -4.49 20.57
N PRO A 256 -10.52 -3.75 21.68
CA PRO A 256 -9.70 -2.58 21.99
C PRO A 256 -8.25 -2.99 22.29
N PRO A 257 -7.27 -2.13 22.00
CA PRO A 257 -5.90 -2.35 22.49
C PRO A 257 -5.85 -2.20 24.03
N LEU A 258 -5.09 -3.05 24.71
CA LEU A 258 -4.83 -2.96 26.15
C LEU A 258 -3.72 -1.98 26.50
N ARG A 259 -2.88 -1.59 25.51
CA ARG A 259 -1.76 -0.67 25.69
C ARG A 259 -1.77 0.40 24.61
N PRO A 260 -1.29 1.62 24.92
CA PRO A 260 -1.16 2.68 23.91
C PRO A 260 -0.17 2.27 22.82
N ALA A 261 -0.36 2.81 21.60
CA ALA A 261 0.47 2.53 20.43
C ALA A 261 1.98 2.72 20.71
N SER A 262 2.34 3.70 21.56
CA SER A 262 3.72 4.01 21.97
C SER A 262 4.41 2.93 22.83
N GLU A 263 3.64 1.98 23.36
CA GLU A 263 4.12 0.88 24.20
C GLU A 263 3.92 -0.50 23.52
N THR A 264 3.36 -0.50 22.32
CA THR A 264 3.13 -1.69 21.50
C THR A 264 4.18 -1.80 20.41
N VAL A 265 4.43 -3.04 19.94
CA VAL A 265 5.29 -3.29 18.77
C VAL A 265 4.71 -2.55 17.57
N GLU A 266 5.54 -1.90 16.76
CA GLU A 266 5.21 -0.96 15.66
C GLU A 266 4.19 -1.44 14.60
N PHE A 267 3.69 -2.68 14.69
CA PHE A 267 2.85 -3.32 13.67
C PHE A 267 1.56 -3.98 14.22
N MET A 268 1.31 -3.87 15.53
CA MET A 268 0.12 -4.40 16.20
C MET A 268 -0.52 -3.35 17.12
N ASP A 269 -0.54 -2.10 16.64
CA ASP A 269 -1.18 -0.97 17.31
C ASP A 269 -2.65 -0.83 16.86
N GLY A 270 -3.51 -0.39 17.77
CA GLY A 270 -4.90 -0.01 17.45
C GLY A 270 -5.94 -1.11 17.64
N ILE A 271 -6.94 -1.20 16.77
CA ILE A 271 -8.14 -2.02 16.97
C ILE A 271 -7.98 -3.36 16.26
N PHE A 272 -8.22 -4.49 16.95
CA PHE A 272 -8.28 -5.79 16.29
C PHE A 272 -9.68 -6.04 15.72
N VAL A 273 -9.85 -5.97 14.39
CA VAL A 273 -11.17 -6.10 13.76
C VAL A 273 -11.64 -7.56 13.73
N ARG A 274 -12.95 -7.74 13.96
CA ARG A 274 -13.62 -9.03 13.86
C ARG A 274 -14.70 -9.03 12.78
N GLU A 275 -15.50 -7.96 12.75
CA GLU A 275 -16.61 -7.83 11.81
C GLU A 275 -16.68 -6.40 11.30
N ILE A 276 -16.88 -6.24 10.00
CA ILE A 276 -17.33 -4.98 9.40
C ILE A 276 -18.85 -5.08 9.31
N LEU A 277 -19.55 -4.25 10.09
CA LEU A 277 -21.01 -4.28 10.17
C LEU A 277 -21.67 -3.44 9.08
N GLU A 278 -21.05 -2.32 8.70
CA GLU A 278 -21.65 -1.34 7.82
C GLU A 278 -20.57 -0.46 7.17
N ARG A 279 -20.80 -0.05 5.92
CA ARG A 279 -19.93 0.85 5.14
C ARG A 279 -20.66 2.16 4.87
N GLY A 280 -19.94 3.27 4.84
CA GLY A 280 -20.48 4.58 4.41
C GLY A 280 -21.35 5.26 5.47
N VAL A 281 -21.09 4.97 6.74
CA VAL A 281 -21.87 5.53 7.86
C VAL A 281 -21.63 7.03 7.97
N GLN A 282 -22.72 7.80 8.05
CA GLN A 282 -22.63 9.24 8.21
C GLN A 282 -22.28 9.60 9.65
N ASN A 283 -21.13 10.25 9.88
CA ASN A 283 -20.74 10.72 11.20
C ASN A 283 -20.01 12.07 11.11
N ALA A 284 -20.60 13.12 11.70
CA ALA A 284 -20.08 14.47 11.60
C ALA A 284 -18.70 14.67 12.26
N TYR A 285 -18.43 13.93 13.35
CA TYR A 285 -17.13 14.01 14.02
C TYR A 285 -16.04 13.42 13.13
N LEU A 286 -16.21 12.17 12.68
CA LEU A 286 -15.22 11.52 11.82
C LEU A 286 -15.07 12.22 10.47
N GLN A 287 -16.14 12.80 9.92
CA GLN A 287 -16.02 13.64 8.73
C GLN A 287 -15.11 14.85 8.99
N SER A 288 -15.24 15.52 10.15
CA SER A 288 -14.35 16.63 10.49
C SER A 288 -12.90 16.19 10.71
N VAL A 289 -12.68 14.96 11.21
CA VAL A 289 -11.33 14.37 11.33
C VAL A 289 -10.75 14.10 9.94
N ILE A 290 -11.52 13.51 9.01
CA ILE A 290 -11.11 13.31 7.61
C ILE A 290 -10.77 14.65 6.93
N ASP A 291 -11.62 15.67 7.08
CA ASP A 291 -11.39 17.00 6.50
C ASP A 291 -10.12 17.66 7.06
N ALA A 292 -9.86 17.50 8.37
CA ALA A 292 -8.62 17.96 8.99
C ALA A 292 -7.40 17.16 8.51
N PHE A 293 -7.57 15.84 8.34
CA PHE A 293 -6.56 14.95 7.79
C PHE A 293 -6.19 15.29 6.35
N HIS A 294 -7.09 15.82 5.53
CA HIS A 294 -6.76 16.28 4.17
C HIS A 294 -6.30 17.72 4.08
N ARG A 295 -6.38 18.48 5.17
CA ARG A 295 -5.85 19.85 5.20
C ARG A 295 -4.34 19.81 4.92
N PRO A 296 -3.84 20.51 3.89
CA PRO A 296 -2.42 20.55 3.61
C PRO A 296 -1.67 21.10 4.84
N ALA A 297 -0.77 20.30 5.39
CA ALA A 297 0.23 20.81 6.33
C ALA A 297 1.37 21.36 5.46
N ALA A 298 1.16 22.53 4.86
CA ALA A 298 2.21 23.20 4.10
C ALA A 298 3.29 23.65 5.07
N LEU A 299 4.31 22.81 5.24
CA LEU A 299 5.52 23.14 5.95
C LEU A 299 6.60 23.45 4.91
N HIS A 300 7.29 24.56 5.14
CA HIS A 300 8.36 25.03 4.27
C HIS A 300 9.57 25.38 5.12
N SER A 301 10.73 25.01 4.64
CA SER A 301 12.03 25.41 5.16
C SER A 301 12.81 26.09 4.04
N ASP A 302 13.43 27.23 4.34
CA ASP A 302 14.28 27.93 3.39
C ASP A 302 15.51 27.09 2.95
N VAL A 303 15.89 26.09 3.76
CA VAL A 303 17.03 25.20 3.52
C VAL A 303 16.58 23.86 2.93
N LEU A 304 15.53 23.24 3.49
CA LEU A 304 15.09 21.90 3.12
C LEU A 304 14.02 21.90 2.01
N GLY A 305 13.47 23.07 1.65
CA GLY A 305 12.42 23.20 0.65
C GLY A 305 11.03 22.85 1.18
N GLU A 306 10.24 22.16 0.35
CA GLU A 306 8.90 21.69 0.72
C GLU A 306 8.99 20.46 1.63
N LEU A 307 8.22 20.48 2.71
CA LEU A 307 8.18 19.42 3.71
C LEU A 307 6.86 18.65 3.61
N GLU A 308 6.94 17.38 3.21
CA GLU A 308 5.80 16.47 3.11
C GLU A 308 5.61 15.71 4.42
N CYS A 309 4.47 15.91 5.09
CA CYS A 309 4.16 15.16 6.31
C CYS A 309 3.41 13.87 5.99
N ASN A 310 4.01 12.71 6.28
CA ASN A 310 3.26 11.46 6.37
C ASN A 310 2.47 11.46 7.69
N LYS A 311 1.15 11.62 7.57
CA LYS A 311 0.22 11.72 8.70
C LYS A 311 -0.05 10.39 9.40
N PHE A 312 0.41 9.28 8.85
CA PHE A 312 0.30 7.97 9.44
C PHE A 312 1.60 7.57 10.12
N SER A 313 2.75 7.69 9.47
CA SER A 313 4.02 7.21 10.01
C SER A 313 4.71 8.19 10.97
N ALA A 314 4.18 9.41 11.14
CA ALA A 314 4.80 10.48 11.93
C ALA A 314 6.23 10.81 11.45
N TRP A 315 6.41 10.80 10.12
CA TRP A 315 7.63 11.24 9.45
C TRP A 315 7.33 12.43 8.55
N ILE A 316 8.26 13.39 8.53
CA ILE A 316 8.30 14.47 7.55
C ILE A 316 9.42 14.15 6.56
N THR A 317 9.11 14.18 5.28
CA THR A 317 10.06 13.96 4.20
C THR A 317 10.37 15.30 3.52
N ALA A 318 11.65 15.56 3.27
CA ALA A 318 12.12 16.68 2.47
C ALA A 318 12.97 16.19 1.31
N LYS A 319 12.81 16.78 0.13
CA LYS A 319 13.74 16.60 -0.99
C LYS A 319 14.76 17.72 -0.95
N THR A 320 16.02 17.39 -0.73
CA THR A 320 17.09 18.36 -0.53
C THR A 320 18.35 18.00 -1.32
N VAL A 321 19.34 18.89 -1.32
CA VAL A 321 20.62 18.68 -1.98
C VAL A 321 21.71 18.48 -0.93
N TRP A 322 22.31 17.30 -0.91
CA TRP A 322 23.46 16.97 -0.08
C TRP A 322 24.74 16.94 -0.92
N ALA A 323 25.65 17.87 -0.67
CA ALA A 323 26.95 17.96 -1.36
C ALA A 323 26.85 17.90 -2.90
N GLY A 324 25.77 18.43 -3.47
CA GLY A 324 25.52 18.47 -4.92
C GLY A 324 24.68 17.31 -5.48
N LYS A 325 24.28 16.33 -4.65
CA LYS A 325 23.36 15.24 -5.03
C LYS A 325 21.99 15.46 -4.38
N GLU A 326 20.91 15.21 -5.14
CA GLU A 326 19.55 15.18 -4.57
C GLU A 326 19.40 13.96 -3.67
N VAL A 327 18.89 14.16 -2.46
CA VAL A 327 18.65 13.10 -1.47
C VAL A 327 17.34 13.35 -0.73
N LEU A 328 16.78 12.27 -0.19
CA LEU A 328 15.67 12.36 0.76
C LEU A 328 16.19 12.63 2.16
N CYS A 329 15.52 13.52 2.88
CA CYS A 329 15.72 13.73 4.30
C CYS A 329 14.45 13.36 5.06
N PHE A 330 14.54 12.35 5.92
CA PHE A 330 13.48 11.89 6.80
C PHE A 330 13.64 12.51 8.19
N ILE A 331 12.56 13.07 8.71
CA ILE A 331 12.55 13.78 9.98
C ILE A 331 11.45 13.18 10.84
N ASP A 332 11.82 12.56 11.96
CA ASP A 332 10.89 11.98 12.92
C ASP A 332 10.09 13.09 13.58
N GLY A 333 8.80 13.10 13.31
CA GLY A 333 7.86 14.04 13.88
C GLY A 333 6.65 14.32 12.99
N THR A 334 5.72 15.04 13.59
CA THR A 334 4.54 15.57 12.92
C THR A 334 4.72 17.06 12.65
N ALA A 335 3.78 17.64 11.91
CA ALA A 335 3.75 19.08 11.67
C ALA A 335 3.69 19.93 12.96
N HIS A 336 3.34 19.35 14.10
CA HIS A 336 3.17 20.06 15.37
C HIS A 336 4.36 19.95 16.32
N ASP A 337 5.20 18.92 16.21
CA ASP A 337 6.26 18.62 17.19
C ASP A 337 7.66 18.44 16.59
N ALA A 338 7.81 18.44 15.26
CA ALA A 338 9.10 18.24 14.59
C ALA A 338 10.04 19.47 14.58
N ALA A 339 9.68 20.58 15.23
CA ALA A 339 10.40 21.85 15.07
C ALA A 339 11.89 21.78 15.47
N SER A 340 12.25 20.96 16.47
CA SER A 340 13.66 20.73 16.83
C SER A 340 14.41 19.91 15.79
N GLN A 341 13.78 18.87 15.26
CA GLN A 341 14.35 17.94 14.30
C GLN A 341 14.54 18.62 12.94
N ILE A 342 13.58 19.44 12.53
CA ILE A 342 13.71 20.32 11.35
C ILE A 342 14.96 21.20 11.47
N ARG A 343 15.18 21.88 12.60
CA ARG A 343 16.38 22.71 12.79
C ARG A 343 17.68 21.91 12.73
N ILE A 344 17.66 20.66 13.17
CA ILE A 344 18.83 19.78 13.08
C ILE A 344 19.12 19.40 11.63
N ALA A 345 18.08 19.00 10.89
CA ALA A 345 18.17 18.73 9.45
C ALA A 345 18.67 19.96 8.67
N GLU A 346 18.13 21.15 8.97
CA GLU A 346 18.56 22.42 8.36
C GLU A 346 20.06 22.69 8.61
N ALA A 347 20.54 22.46 9.84
CA ALA A 347 21.95 22.66 10.17
C ALA A 347 22.86 21.65 9.46
N LEU A 348 22.46 20.37 9.36
CA LEU A 348 23.20 19.36 8.62
C LEU A 348 23.30 19.72 7.13
N VAL A 349 22.17 20.02 6.50
CA VAL A 349 22.09 20.32 5.06
C VAL A 349 22.81 21.62 4.72
N SER A 350 22.70 22.66 5.56
CA SER A 350 23.39 23.95 5.32
C SER A 350 24.91 23.81 5.25
N GLU A 351 25.46 22.82 5.97
CA GLU A 351 26.89 22.52 6.02
C GLU A 351 27.24 21.20 5.33
N SER A 352 26.38 20.72 4.41
CA SER A 352 26.48 19.38 3.83
C SER A 352 27.86 19.08 3.24
N ALA A 353 28.52 20.05 2.61
CA ALA A 353 29.84 19.87 2.03
C ALA A 353 30.95 19.64 3.07
N ALA A 354 30.86 20.28 4.24
CA ALA A 354 31.82 20.09 5.32
C ALA A 354 31.57 18.77 6.06
N TRP A 355 30.30 18.42 6.27
CA TRP A 355 29.89 17.13 6.79
C TRP A 355 30.32 15.98 5.88
N GLU A 356 30.06 16.08 4.57
CA GLU A 356 30.46 15.06 3.58
C GLU A 356 31.96 14.78 3.61
N GLN A 357 32.80 15.81 3.70
CA GLN A 357 34.25 15.63 3.83
C GLN A 357 34.62 14.88 5.13
N THR A 358 33.93 15.21 6.23
CA THR A 358 34.14 14.56 7.52
C THR A 358 33.69 13.10 7.48
N PHE A 359 32.52 12.83 6.91
CA PHE A 359 31.94 11.50 6.76
C PHE A 359 32.81 10.61 5.89
N ARG A 360 33.24 11.09 4.71
CA ARG A 360 34.13 10.34 3.81
C ARG A 360 35.46 10.01 4.46
N ARG A 361 36.08 10.97 5.17
CA ARG A 361 37.32 10.70 5.91
C ARG A 361 37.10 9.63 6.99
N GLY A 362 36.04 9.76 7.78
CA GLY A 362 35.70 8.79 8.82
C GLY A 362 35.42 7.39 8.26
N MET A 363 34.68 7.28 7.17
CA MET A 363 34.44 6.00 6.49
C MET A 363 35.75 5.35 6.05
N ALA A 364 36.66 6.09 5.41
CA ALA A 364 37.96 5.55 5.03
C ALA A 364 38.82 5.13 6.24
N GLU A 365 38.74 5.86 7.35
CA GLU A 365 39.49 5.54 8.57
C GLU A 365 38.93 4.34 9.33
N HIS A 366 37.61 4.16 9.36
CA HIS A 366 36.94 3.16 10.20
C HIS A 366 36.46 1.91 9.44
N LEU A 367 36.13 2.03 8.15
CA LEU A 367 35.45 0.96 7.39
C LEU A 367 36.30 0.36 6.26
N LEU A 368 37.41 0.99 5.87
CA LEU A 368 38.23 0.48 4.76
C LEU A 368 38.77 -0.94 5.02
N ASP A 369 39.21 -1.23 6.25
CA ASP A 369 39.68 -2.57 6.62
C ASP A 369 38.55 -3.60 6.57
N THR A 370 37.34 -3.20 6.97
CA THR A 370 36.13 -4.04 6.88
C THR A 370 35.76 -4.31 5.43
N ALA A 371 35.74 -3.29 4.58
CA ALA A 371 35.45 -3.43 3.16
C ALA A 371 36.48 -4.33 2.45
N ASN A 372 37.77 -4.18 2.76
CA ASN A 372 38.84 -5.05 2.26
C ASN A 372 38.75 -6.49 2.79
N LYS A 373 38.19 -6.70 3.98
CA LYS A 373 37.89 -8.03 4.49
C LYS A 373 36.74 -8.67 3.71
N MET A 374 35.64 -7.95 3.54
CA MET A 374 34.47 -8.39 2.77
C MET A 374 34.83 -8.73 1.31
N LEU A 375 35.62 -7.89 0.66
CA LEU A 375 36.10 -8.14 -0.70
C LEU A 375 36.89 -9.46 -0.81
N ARG A 376 37.78 -9.74 0.16
CA ARG A 376 38.56 -10.99 0.18
C ARG A 376 37.70 -12.21 0.44
N GLU A 377 36.63 -12.07 1.21
CA GLU A 377 35.66 -13.16 1.45
C GLU A 377 34.84 -13.44 0.18
N HIS A 378 34.53 -12.42 -0.64
CA HIS A 378 33.81 -12.58 -1.90
C HIS A 378 34.64 -13.22 -3.03
N LEU A 379 35.95 -12.91 -3.11
CA LEU A 379 36.83 -13.36 -4.20
C LEU A 379 37.31 -14.83 -4.06
N GLU A 380 36.41 -15.78 -3.76
CA GLU A 380 36.71 -17.21 -3.52
C GLU A 380 37.86 -17.78 -4.42
N ASP A 381 39.06 -17.93 -3.83
CA ASP A 381 40.09 -18.92 -4.15
C ASP A 381 40.84 -18.93 -5.51
N GLU A 382 41.04 -17.81 -6.22
CA GLU A 382 42.05 -17.78 -7.31
C GLU A 382 43.01 -16.59 -7.26
N GLU A 383 44.26 -16.94 -6.94
CA GLU A 383 45.47 -16.12 -6.81
C GLU A 383 45.53 -15.21 -5.57
N GLU A 384 46.59 -15.43 -4.79
CA GLU A 384 47.08 -14.65 -3.66
C GLU A 384 47.57 -13.24 -4.11
N THR A 385 46.83 -12.59 -5.02
CA THR A 385 47.02 -11.20 -5.36
C THR A 385 46.43 -10.36 -4.25
N VAL A 386 47.31 -9.59 -3.63
CA VAL A 386 47.09 -8.60 -2.58
C VAL A 386 46.21 -7.46 -3.11
N PHE A 387 44.98 -7.74 -3.54
CA PHE A 387 44.05 -6.70 -3.94
C PHE A 387 43.45 -6.08 -2.68
N SER A 388 44.09 -5.01 -2.23
CA SER A 388 43.57 -4.12 -1.20
C SER A 388 43.14 -2.85 -1.89
N MET A 389 41.87 -2.52 -1.77
CA MET A 389 41.35 -1.24 -2.20
C MET A 389 42.04 -0.13 -1.41
N THR A 390 42.39 0.93 -2.10
CA THR A 390 42.82 2.16 -1.44
C THR A 390 41.62 2.88 -0.84
N ALA A 391 41.86 3.83 0.06
CA ALA A 391 40.80 4.71 0.56
C ALA A 391 40.08 5.47 -0.56
N GLU A 392 40.80 5.84 -1.63
CA GLU A 392 40.22 6.52 -2.78
C GLU A 392 39.30 5.58 -3.58
N ASP A 393 39.73 4.36 -3.84
CA ASP A 393 38.91 3.35 -4.52
C ASP A 393 37.62 3.07 -3.73
N PHE A 394 37.74 2.89 -2.41
CA PHE A 394 36.59 2.68 -1.53
C PHE A 394 35.61 3.85 -1.60
N LEU A 395 36.08 5.08 -1.38
CA LEU A 395 35.19 6.24 -1.32
C LEU A 395 34.54 6.57 -2.67
N ASN A 396 35.21 6.31 -3.80
CA ASN A 396 34.65 6.54 -5.12
C ASN A 396 33.44 5.64 -5.43
N GLN A 397 33.34 4.50 -4.74
CA GLN A 397 32.27 3.52 -4.89
C GLN A 397 31.15 3.69 -3.86
N ILE A 398 31.17 4.75 -3.05
CA ILE A 398 30.16 5.01 -2.03
C ILE A 398 29.28 6.20 -2.41
N SER A 399 27.98 5.96 -2.43
CA SER A 399 26.95 6.94 -2.75
C SER A 399 26.00 7.15 -1.58
N ILE A 400 25.71 8.41 -1.24
CA ILE A 400 24.67 8.72 -0.25
C ILE A 400 23.29 8.34 -0.79
N GLU A 401 22.45 7.81 0.08
CA GLU A 401 21.04 7.53 -0.21
C GLU A 401 20.13 8.57 0.46
N ASP A 402 20.18 8.64 1.78
CA ASP A 402 19.27 9.45 2.58
C ASP A 402 19.89 9.92 3.91
N ILE A 403 19.19 10.87 4.52
CA ILE A 403 19.53 11.45 5.82
C ILE A 403 18.30 11.32 6.71
N THR A 404 18.47 10.82 7.93
CA THR A 404 17.40 10.70 8.90
C THR A 404 17.72 11.45 10.18
N VAL A 405 16.75 12.21 10.70
CA VAL A 405 16.83 12.90 11.99
C VAL A 405 15.75 12.37 12.92
N GLU A 406 16.17 11.76 14.03
CA GLU A 406 15.30 11.10 15.00
C GLU A 406 14.88 12.03 16.15
N ARG A 407 13.85 11.62 16.89
CA ARG A 407 13.53 12.23 18.19
C ARG A 407 14.74 12.18 19.11
N GLY A 408 15.00 13.30 19.80
CA GLY A 408 16.17 13.46 20.66
C GLY A 408 17.41 14.00 19.95
N GLY A 409 17.34 14.22 18.63
CA GLY A 409 18.37 14.94 17.88
C GLY A 409 19.58 14.11 17.46
N ARG A 410 19.46 12.78 17.54
CA ARG A 410 20.35 11.86 16.81
C ARG A 410 20.02 11.96 15.33
N PHE A 411 21.05 11.93 14.49
CA PHE A 411 20.89 11.74 13.06
C PHE A 411 21.58 10.45 12.63
N HIS A 412 21.11 9.89 11.54
CA HIS A 412 21.87 8.91 10.77
C HIS A 412 21.87 9.25 9.29
N VAL A 413 22.94 8.84 8.60
CA VAL A 413 23.08 9.03 7.15
C VAL A 413 23.39 7.68 6.53
N MET A 414 22.61 7.32 5.53
CA MET A 414 22.73 6.07 4.80
C MET A 414 23.55 6.30 3.53
N TYR A 415 24.52 5.42 3.31
CA TYR A 415 25.21 5.28 2.05
C TYR A 415 25.12 3.83 1.57
N PHE A 416 25.34 3.63 0.28
CA PHE A 416 25.50 2.31 -0.31
C PHE A 416 26.83 2.21 -1.05
N THR A 417 27.44 1.03 -0.97
CA THR A 417 28.52 0.66 -1.90
C THR A 417 27.93 0.28 -3.25
N ASP A 418 28.71 0.48 -4.31
CA ASP A 418 28.40 -0.09 -5.61
C ASP A 418 28.45 -1.64 -5.55
N GLU A 419 27.51 -2.32 -6.22
CA GLU A 419 27.48 -3.78 -6.34
C GLU A 419 28.75 -4.31 -7.00
N GLU A 420 29.31 -3.56 -7.97
CA GLU A 420 30.56 -3.94 -8.66
C GLU A 420 31.76 -4.03 -7.70
N MET A 421 31.68 -3.39 -6.53
CA MET A 421 32.79 -3.28 -5.59
C MET A 421 32.91 -4.52 -4.69
N LEU A 422 31.81 -5.01 -4.12
CA LEU A 422 31.80 -6.10 -3.13
C LEU A 422 31.02 -7.33 -3.60
N GLY A 423 30.55 -7.33 -4.85
CA GLY A 423 29.67 -8.36 -5.41
C GLY A 423 28.23 -8.24 -4.97
N GLU A 424 27.93 -7.30 -4.06
CA GLU A 424 26.60 -6.91 -3.61
C GLU A 424 26.60 -5.46 -3.11
N THR A 425 25.41 -4.86 -3.08
CA THR A 425 25.22 -3.52 -2.51
C THR A 425 25.18 -3.63 -0.99
N VAL A 426 26.17 -3.05 -0.30
CA VAL A 426 26.28 -3.08 1.16
C VAL A 426 25.87 -1.73 1.75
N PRO A 427 24.92 -1.67 2.70
CA PRO A 427 24.57 -0.45 3.41
C PRO A 427 25.69 0.00 4.35
N ILE A 428 25.90 1.31 4.42
CA ILE A 428 26.78 1.97 5.38
C ILE A 428 25.95 3.00 6.15
N LEU A 429 25.92 2.85 7.48
CA LEU A 429 25.16 3.70 8.39
C LEU A 429 26.11 4.53 9.25
N LEU A 430 25.94 5.84 9.21
CA LEU A 430 26.69 6.78 10.03
C LEU A 430 25.77 7.39 11.07
N TYR A 431 26.10 7.29 12.36
CA TYR A 431 25.26 7.88 13.42
C TYR A 431 25.98 8.99 14.16
N GLY A 432 25.25 10.05 14.50
CA GLY A 432 25.83 11.17 15.21
C GLY A 432 24.83 12.14 15.81
N THR A 433 25.40 13.23 16.34
CA THR A 433 24.66 14.41 16.81
C THR A 433 25.42 15.67 16.37
N LEU A 434 24.74 16.81 16.27
CA LEU A 434 25.43 18.07 15.93
C LEU A 434 26.53 18.45 16.93
N GLU A 435 26.37 18.09 18.21
CA GLU A 435 27.34 18.42 19.26
C GLU A 435 28.61 17.56 19.17
N LYS A 436 28.46 16.25 18.94
CA LYS A 436 29.56 15.28 19.00
C LYS A 436 30.13 14.91 17.64
N GLY A 437 29.46 15.28 16.55
CA GLY A 437 29.74 14.72 15.23
C GLY A 437 29.29 13.26 15.12
N VAL A 438 29.89 12.55 14.16
CA VAL A 438 29.67 11.11 13.98
C VAL A 438 30.39 10.35 15.10
N THR A 439 29.66 9.45 15.75
CA THR A 439 30.19 8.61 16.83
C THR A 439 30.28 7.14 16.44
N GLU A 440 29.51 6.70 15.44
CA GLU A 440 29.42 5.30 15.02
C GLU A 440 29.43 5.20 13.49
N TYR A 441 30.16 4.21 12.97
CA TYR A 441 30.26 3.86 11.56
C TYR A 441 29.98 2.36 11.45
N GLU A 442 28.91 2.00 10.75
CA GLU A 442 28.47 0.61 10.60
C GLU A 442 28.43 0.23 9.11
N MET A 443 28.83 -1.00 8.82
CA MET A 443 28.83 -1.60 7.48
C MET A 443 28.56 -3.09 7.62
N GLU A 444 27.38 -3.55 7.21
CA GLU A 444 26.91 -4.92 7.42
C GLU A 444 26.13 -5.42 6.20
N TYR A 445 26.17 -6.74 5.96
CA TYR A 445 25.32 -7.40 4.95
C TYR A 445 23.86 -7.38 5.40
N GLN A 446 22.91 -7.20 4.47
CA GLN A 446 21.51 -7.43 4.77
C GLN A 446 21.25 -8.94 4.80
N ASP A 447 20.96 -9.49 5.99
CA ASP A 447 20.55 -10.90 6.20
C ASP A 447 19.16 -11.23 5.60
#